data_AF-A0A954HJP2-F1
#
_entry.id   AF-A0A954HJP2-F1
#
_cell.length_a   1.000
_cell.length_b   1.000
_cell.length_c   1.000
_cell.angle_alpha   90.00
_cell.angle_beta   90.00
_cell.angle_gamma   90.00
#
_symmetry.space_group_name_H-M   'P 1'
#
loop_
_entity.id
_entity.type
_entity.pdbx_description
1 polymer ?
#
loop_
_entity_poly.entity_id
_entity_poly.type
_entity_poly.pdbx_seq_one_letter_code
_entity_poly.pdbx_strand_id
1 'polypeptide(L)'
;METEVQPVESEDQLVLRAQEALSNCNWTIGECAATWTKRYASGRTDADFGQLIGLSGDQVYQRRRVWESFADVWQEYPNLKWSHFYVALNWDDSAECLQWANEIEATIAEMKAWRRAQRGEDLTAPAEEEAPFDLPGDFLTPTSGFVRDASDPAFGGERAAGENSGLALMDRESGELAMTANRQVGGDDYAPFNAGARGSAPSEDKSQQEVTTEQIIKRACAALERCDASLTPAVLEEYSDLSFSLQQRFRNALTNLQSKVSNLD
;
A
#
# COMPACT_ATOMS: atom_id res chain seq x y z
N MET A 1 40.21 7.22 -17.34
CA MET A 1 38.90 7.11 -16.68
C MET A 1 38.53 5.65 -16.73
N GLU A 2 38.91 4.91 -15.70
CA GLU A 2 38.47 3.53 -15.53
C GLU A 2 36.99 3.59 -15.16
N THR A 3 36.12 3.19 -16.07
CA THR A 3 34.74 2.85 -15.76
C THR A 3 34.78 1.65 -14.84
N GLU A 4 34.59 1.87 -13.53
CA GLU A 4 34.26 0.81 -12.58
C GLU A 4 33.00 0.10 -13.10
N VAL A 5 33.19 -1.09 -13.64
CA VAL A 5 32.11 -2.00 -13.97
C VAL A 5 31.56 -2.46 -12.62
N GLN A 6 30.49 -1.80 -12.14
CA GLN A 6 29.78 -2.27 -10.96
C GLN A 6 29.43 -3.74 -11.16
N PRO A 7 29.74 -4.62 -10.18
CA PRO A 7 29.47 -6.04 -10.32
C PRO A 7 27.98 -6.21 -10.62
N VAL A 8 27.67 -7.00 -11.66
CA VAL A 8 26.30 -7.29 -12.03
C VAL A 8 25.70 -8.13 -10.91
N GLU A 9 24.94 -7.46 -10.03
CA GLU A 9 24.19 -8.10 -8.95
C GLU A 9 23.28 -9.17 -9.54
N SER A 10 23.35 -10.40 -9.02
CA SER A 10 22.52 -11.51 -9.48
C SER A 10 21.06 -11.34 -9.04
N GLU A 11 20.15 -12.09 -9.66
CA GLU A 11 18.74 -12.06 -9.27
C GLU A 11 18.54 -12.41 -7.79
N ASP A 12 19.21 -13.47 -7.31
CA ASP A 12 19.10 -13.89 -5.91
C ASP A 12 19.62 -12.81 -4.94
N GLN A 13 20.69 -12.08 -5.31
CA GLN A 13 21.22 -10.99 -4.50
C GLN A 13 20.23 -9.82 -4.39
N LEU A 14 19.57 -9.46 -5.50
CA LEU A 14 18.52 -8.44 -5.51
C LEU A 14 17.34 -8.81 -4.60
N VAL A 15 16.92 -10.08 -4.65
CA VAL A 15 15.82 -10.60 -3.82
C VAL A 15 16.21 -10.57 -2.35
N LEU A 16 17.41 -11.03 -2.00
CA LEU A 16 17.91 -11.03 -0.62
C LEU A 16 17.99 -9.62 -0.06
N ARG A 17 18.57 -8.69 -0.83
CA ARG A 17 18.67 -7.27 -0.45
C ARG A 17 17.30 -6.62 -0.27
N ALA A 18 16.34 -6.95 -1.12
CA ALA A 18 14.97 -6.46 -0.98
C ALA A 18 14.25 -7.04 0.26
N GLN A 19 14.47 -8.32 0.57
CA GLN A 19 13.94 -8.98 1.77
C GLN A 19 14.51 -8.35 3.06
N GLU A 20 15.81 -8.07 3.09
CA GLU A 20 16.45 -7.39 4.22
C GLU A 20 15.94 -5.95 4.40
N ALA A 21 15.52 -5.29 3.32
CA ALA A 21 15.02 -3.93 3.32
C ALA A 21 13.53 -3.78 3.68
N LEU A 22 12.77 -4.88 3.80
CA LEU A 22 11.30 -4.88 3.98
C LEU A 22 10.81 -3.98 5.12
N SER A 23 11.53 -3.96 6.24
CA SER A 23 11.12 -3.21 7.43
C SER A 23 11.68 -1.79 7.49
N ASN A 24 12.72 -1.47 6.72
CA ASN A 24 13.55 -0.29 7.03
C ASN A 24 13.86 0.62 5.84
N CYS A 25 13.73 0.18 4.57
CA CYS A 25 14.16 1.00 3.44
C CYS A 25 13.31 0.82 2.17
N ASN A 26 12.27 1.64 2.02
CA ASN A 26 11.43 1.67 0.83
C ASN A 26 12.20 2.05 -0.45
N TRP A 27 13.21 2.90 -0.33
CA TRP A 27 14.08 3.28 -1.43
C TRP A 27 14.85 2.07 -1.97
N THR A 28 15.45 1.26 -1.09
CA THR A 28 16.17 0.04 -1.49
C THR A 28 15.25 -0.96 -2.16
N ILE A 29 14.01 -1.15 -1.67
CA ILE A 29 13.03 -2.03 -2.31
C ILE A 29 12.68 -1.51 -3.72
N GLY A 30 12.49 -0.20 -3.88
CA GLY A 30 12.21 0.42 -5.18
C GLY A 30 13.37 0.26 -6.17
N GLU A 31 14.60 0.42 -5.70
CA GLU A 31 15.81 0.19 -6.48
C GLU A 31 15.95 -1.28 -6.91
N CYS A 32 15.78 -2.22 -5.98
CA CYS A 32 15.82 -3.65 -6.28
C CYS A 32 14.76 -4.01 -7.31
N ALA A 33 13.52 -3.52 -7.12
CA ALA A 33 12.42 -3.77 -8.04
C ALA A 33 12.70 -3.18 -9.43
N ALA A 34 13.20 -1.95 -9.52
CA ALA A 34 13.57 -1.33 -10.80
C ALA A 34 14.68 -2.13 -11.51
N THR A 35 15.71 -2.55 -10.77
CA THR A 35 16.83 -3.32 -11.31
C THR A 35 16.39 -4.70 -11.76
N TRP A 36 15.58 -5.38 -10.96
CA TRP A 36 15.03 -6.69 -11.26
C TRP A 36 14.11 -6.65 -12.47
N THR A 37 13.18 -5.69 -12.53
CA THR A 37 12.26 -5.55 -13.65
C THR A 37 12.99 -5.22 -14.95
N LYS A 38 14.06 -4.43 -14.89
CA LYS A 38 14.88 -4.09 -16.07
C LYS A 38 15.73 -5.25 -16.58
N ARG A 39 16.24 -6.11 -15.69
CA ARG A 39 17.26 -7.13 -16.05
C ARG A 39 16.73 -8.56 -16.10
N TYR A 40 15.79 -8.90 -15.22
CA TYR A 40 15.41 -10.28 -14.92
C TYR A 40 13.94 -10.58 -15.20
N ALA A 41 13.05 -9.57 -15.33
CA ALA A 41 11.62 -9.77 -15.56
C ALA A 41 11.34 -10.84 -16.64
N SER A 42 11.88 -10.70 -17.85
CA SER A 42 11.72 -11.70 -18.93
C SER A 42 10.27 -12.18 -19.14
N GLY A 43 9.30 -11.26 -19.00
CA GLY A 43 7.85 -11.57 -19.05
C GLY A 43 7.17 -11.72 -17.69
N ARG A 44 7.94 -11.76 -16.60
CA ARG A 44 7.47 -11.61 -15.21
C ARG A 44 7.16 -10.15 -14.87
N THR A 45 6.37 -9.95 -13.84
CA THR A 45 5.78 -8.68 -13.41
C THR A 45 6.20 -8.32 -11.99
N ASP A 46 5.85 -7.11 -11.54
CA ASP A 46 6.01 -6.71 -10.14
C ASP A 46 5.31 -7.65 -9.15
N ALA A 47 4.24 -8.34 -9.59
CA ALA A 47 3.58 -9.36 -8.78
C ALA A 47 4.46 -10.59 -8.54
N ASP A 48 5.26 -10.99 -9.54
CA ASP A 48 6.20 -12.11 -9.41
C ASP A 48 7.36 -11.73 -8.50
N PHE A 49 7.89 -10.50 -8.62
CA PHE A 49 8.91 -10.01 -7.69
C PHE A 49 8.36 -9.87 -6.26
N GLY A 50 7.13 -9.38 -6.12
CA GLY A 50 6.41 -9.30 -4.84
C GLY A 50 6.30 -10.65 -4.15
N GLN A 51 6.00 -11.72 -4.89
CA GLN A 51 5.98 -13.09 -4.36
C GLN A 51 7.35 -13.53 -3.80
N LEU A 52 8.45 -13.14 -4.45
CA LEU A 52 9.80 -13.50 -4.00
C LEU A 52 10.18 -12.80 -2.69
N ILE A 53 9.70 -11.58 -2.46
CA ILE A 53 10.07 -10.76 -1.29
C ILE A 53 8.98 -10.70 -0.21
N GLY A 54 7.80 -11.26 -0.46
CA GLY A 54 6.68 -11.25 0.49
C GLY A 54 5.86 -9.95 0.51
N LEU A 55 5.81 -9.22 -0.61
CA LEU A 55 4.96 -8.03 -0.79
C LEU A 55 3.91 -8.26 -1.88
N SER A 56 2.83 -7.48 -1.86
CA SER A 56 1.90 -7.47 -3.00
C SER A 56 2.56 -6.83 -4.23
N GLY A 57 2.13 -7.23 -5.43
CA GLY A 57 2.63 -6.63 -6.67
C GLY A 57 2.41 -5.12 -6.74
N ASP A 58 1.30 -4.63 -6.14
CA ASP A 58 1.00 -3.21 -6.05
C ASP A 58 1.99 -2.46 -5.14
N GLN A 59 2.31 -3.04 -3.97
CA GLN A 59 3.32 -2.48 -3.05
C GLN A 59 4.71 -2.37 -3.68
N VAL A 60 5.08 -3.35 -4.52
CA VAL A 60 6.33 -3.33 -5.29
C VAL A 60 6.27 -2.26 -6.37
N TYR A 61 5.17 -2.25 -7.14
CA TYR A 61 4.96 -1.31 -8.23
C TYR A 61 5.07 0.14 -7.75
N GLN A 62 4.41 0.50 -6.64
CA GLN A 62 4.48 1.84 -6.06
C GLN A 62 5.93 2.25 -5.71
N ARG A 63 6.69 1.37 -5.04
CA ARG A 63 8.08 1.64 -4.66
C ARG A 63 8.99 1.77 -5.87
N ARG A 64 8.80 0.91 -6.88
CA ARG A 64 9.51 1.00 -8.15
C ARG A 64 9.23 2.32 -8.86
N ARG A 65 7.97 2.75 -8.91
CA ARG A 65 7.57 4.01 -9.54
C ARG A 65 8.20 5.23 -8.88
N VAL A 66 8.23 5.27 -7.55
CA VAL A 66 8.87 6.36 -6.80
C VAL A 66 10.38 6.36 -7.05
N TRP A 67 11.03 5.20 -7.03
CA TRP A 67 12.45 5.09 -7.38
C TRP A 67 12.72 5.58 -8.81
N GLU A 68 12.00 5.08 -9.80
CA GLU A 68 12.18 5.48 -11.21
C GLU A 68 11.99 6.98 -11.46
N SER A 69 11.21 7.67 -10.62
CA SER A 69 10.88 9.08 -10.81
C SER A 69 11.79 10.03 -10.03
N PHE A 70 12.35 9.59 -8.89
CA PHE A 70 13.07 10.47 -7.96
C PHE A 70 14.45 9.93 -7.51
N ALA A 71 14.93 8.81 -8.06
CA ALA A 71 16.20 8.17 -7.66
C ALA A 71 17.43 9.07 -7.75
N ASP A 72 17.41 10.05 -8.64
CA ASP A 72 18.47 11.02 -8.88
C ASP A 72 18.46 12.20 -7.91
N VAL A 73 17.28 12.64 -7.46
CA VAL A 73 17.12 13.87 -6.68
C VAL A 73 16.80 13.65 -5.20
N TRP A 74 16.34 12.46 -4.77
CA TRP A 74 15.83 12.27 -3.40
C TRP A 74 16.85 12.57 -2.30
N GLN A 75 18.15 12.40 -2.58
CA GLN A 75 19.23 12.70 -1.63
C GLN A 75 19.39 14.21 -1.37
N GLU A 76 18.88 15.07 -2.26
CA GLU A 76 18.88 16.52 -2.09
C GLU A 76 17.86 16.98 -1.02
N TYR A 77 16.92 16.10 -0.64
CA TYR A 77 15.86 16.39 0.32
C TYR A 77 15.99 15.55 1.61
N PRO A 78 17.01 15.79 2.46
CA PRO A 78 17.29 14.96 3.63
C PRO A 78 16.19 14.97 4.71
N ASN A 79 15.32 15.98 4.70
CA ASN A 79 14.24 16.11 5.67
C ASN A 79 12.96 15.38 5.24
N LEU A 80 12.91 14.89 4.00
CA LEU A 80 11.73 14.25 3.44
C LEU A 80 11.79 12.74 3.59
N LYS A 81 10.61 12.16 3.82
CA LYS A 81 10.45 10.70 3.85
C LYS A 81 9.99 10.22 2.48
N TRP A 82 10.20 8.93 2.20
CA TRP A 82 9.70 8.29 0.98
C TRP A 82 8.22 8.59 0.69
N SER A 83 7.39 8.69 1.74
CA SER A 83 5.96 9.01 1.64
C SER A 83 5.66 10.40 1.06
N HIS A 84 6.56 11.39 1.20
CA HIS A 84 6.42 12.69 0.54
C HIS A 84 6.54 12.53 -0.99
N PHE A 85 7.55 11.80 -1.45
CA PHE A 85 7.77 11.51 -2.88
C PHE A 85 6.65 10.66 -3.47
N TYR A 86 6.16 9.68 -2.71
CA TYR A 86 5.03 8.87 -3.12
C TYR A 86 3.78 9.70 -3.40
N VAL A 87 3.45 10.63 -2.51
CA VAL A 87 2.31 11.54 -2.69
C VAL A 87 2.52 12.49 -3.87
N ALA A 88 3.75 12.92 -4.10
CA ALA A 88 4.10 13.84 -5.19
C ALA A 88 4.29 13.15 -6.56
N LEU A 89 4.18 11.81 -6.64
CA LEU A 89 4.52 11.02 -7.83
C LEU A 89 3.79 11.48 -9.11
N ASN A 90 2.54 11.92 -8.97
CA ASN A 90 1.69 12.35 -10.08
C ASN A 90 1.47 13.87 -10.10
N TRP A 91 2.26 14.63 -9.34
CA TRP A 91 2.15 16.08 -9.31
C TRP A 91 3.06 16.71 -10.36
N ASP A 92 2.46 17.55 -11.20
CA ASP A 92 3.13 18.35 -12.22
C ASP A 92 4.08 19.40 -11.62
N ASP A 93 3.80 19.86 -10.40
CA ASP A 93 4.58 20.78 -9.58
C ASP A 93 5.32 20.07 -8.43
N SER A 94 5.61 18.78 -8.59
CA SER A 94 6.28 17.95 -7.57
C SER A 94 7.60 18.57 -7.07
N ALA A 95 8.43 19.09 -7.97
CA ALA A 95 9.72 19.70 -7.60
C ALA A 95 9.56 20.90 -6.64
N GLU A 96 8.65 21.83 -6.96
CA GLU A 96 8.39 23.01 -6.11
C GLU A 96 7.79 22.60 -4.75
N CYS A 97 6.87 21.65 -4.75
CA CYS A 97 6.25 21.13 -3.53
C CYS A 97 7.26 20.42 -2.61
N LEU A 98 8.13 19.59 -3.17
CA LEU A 98 9.16 18.86 -2.42
C LEU A 98 10.22 19.82 -1.87
N GLN A 99 10.66 20.79 -2.67
CA GLN A 99 11.59 21.82 -2.22
C GLN A 99 11.03 22.60 -1.03
N TRP A 100 9.80 23.09 -1.15
CA TRP A 100 9.13 23.81 -0.06
C TRP A 100 8.98 22.93 1.19
N ALA A 101 8.56 21.69 1.02
CA ALA A 101 8.38 20.76 2.15
C ALA A 101 9.71 20.45 2.86
N ASN A 102 10.82 20.36 2.11
CA ASN A 102 12.14 20.10 2.68
C ASN A 102 12.68 21.31 3.47
N GLU A 103 12.46 22.52 2.95
CA GLU A 103 12.89 23.77 3.60
C GLU A 103 12.18 24.04 4.93
N ILE A 104 10.90 23.71 5.02
CA ILE A 104 10.04 24.00 6.18
C ILE A 104 9.81 22.74 7.05
N GLU A 105 10.41 21.60 6.69
CA GLU A 105 10.18 20.30 7.33
C GLU A 105 8.70 19.92 7.41
N ALA A 106 7.95 20.25 6.35
CA ALA A 106 6.50 20.13 6.31
C ALA A 106 6.06 18.67 6.31
N THR A 107 4.96 18.39 7.01
CA THR A 107 4.24 17.12 6.90
C THR A 107 3.58 16.98 5.52
N ILE A 108 3.20 15.76 5.14
CA ILE A 108 2.48 15.50 3.88
C ILE A 108 1.17 16.30 3.80
N ALA A 109 0.48 16.46 4.93
CA ALA A 109 -0.77 17.22 4.99
C ALA A 109 -0.53 18.71 4.69
N GLU A 110 0.52 19.28 5.25
CA GLU A 110 0.94 20.66 4.99
C GLU A 110 1.41 20.84 3.56
N MET A 111 2.18 19.88 3.01
CA MET A 111 2.61 19.90 1.60
C MET A 111 1.40 19.87 0.65
N LYS A 112 0.41 19.03 0.91
CA LYS A 112 -0.87 19.02 0.15
C LYS A 112 -1.63 20.35 0.30
N ALA A 113 -1.72 20.90 1.50
CA ALA A 113 -2.42 22.15 1.74
C ALA A 113 -1.73 23.35 1.06
N TRP A 114 -0.41 23.42 1.12
CA TRP A 114 0.38 24.45 0.45
C TRP A 114 0.20 24.39 -1.06
N ARG A 115 0.25 23.20 -1.67
CA ARG A 115 0.00 23.01 -3.11
C ARG A 115 -1.37 23.55 -3.54
N ARG A 116 -2.42 23.26 -2.76
CA ARG A 116 -3.77 23.80 -3.00
C ARG A 116 -3.81 25.32 -2.88
N ALA A 117 -3.14 25.87 -1.87
CA ALA A 117 -3.05 27.31 -1.67
C ALA A 117 -2.36 28.03 -2.84
N GLN A 118 -1.29 27.46 -3.41
CA GLN A 118 -0.59 28.02 -4.57
C GLN A 118 -1.46 28.04 -5.84
N ARG A 119 -2.34 27.03 -5.99
CA ARG A 119 -3.25 26.91 -7.14
C ARG A 119 -4.54 27.73 -7.00
N GLY A 120 -4.75 28.36 -5.85
CA GLY A 120 -5.99 29.08 -5.53
C GLY A 120 -7.19 28.14 -5.34
N GLU A 121 -6.95 26.88 -5.01
CA GLU A 121 -7.99 25.91 -4.67
C GLU A 121 -8.59 26.23 -3.29
N ASP A 122 -9.88 25.94 -3.09
CA ASP A 122 -10.58 26.22 -1.84
C ASP A 122 -10.07 25.34 -0.70
N LEU A 123 -9.37 25.95 0.26
CA LEU A 123 -8.79 25.30 1.43
C LEU A 123 -9.85 24.82 2.45
N THR A 124 -11.11 25.20 2.27
CA THR A 124 -12.22 24.73 3.11
C THR A 124 -12.88 23.45 2.58
N ALA A 125 -12.60 23.09 1.31
CA ALA A 125 -13.00 21.81 0.77
C ALA A 125 -12.19 20.68 1.43
N PRO A 126 -12.81 19.51 1.73
CA PRO A 126 -12.06 18.37 2.20
C PRO A 126 -10.95 18.08 1.19
N ALA A 127 -9.73 17.89 1.70
CA ALA A 127 -8.61 17.48 0.86
C ALA A 127 -9.06 16.28 0.03
N GLU A 128 -9.14 16.41 -1.30
CA GLU A 128 -9.39 15.26 -2.16
C GLU A 128 -8.43 14.16 -1.73
N GLU A 129 -9.03 13.09 -1.20
CA GLU A 129 -8.34 11.95 -0.61
C GLU A 129 -7.79 11.05 -1.72
N GLU A 130 -7.32 11.66 -2.81
CA GLU A 130 -6.66 10.96 -3.91
C GLU A 130 -5.17 10.89 -3.60
N ALA A 131 -4.80 10.12 -2.57
CA ALA A 131 -3.60 9.33 -2.76
C ALA A 131 -4.02 8.21 -3.74
N PRO A 132 -3.42 8.11 -4.94
CA PRO A 132 -3.89 7.17 -5.96
C PRO A 132 -3.94 5.71 -5.51
N PHE A 133 -3.27 5.37 -4.41
CA PHE A 133 -3.41 4.08 -3.74
C PHE A 133 -3.32 4.28 -2.23
N ASP A 134 -4.21 3.61 -1.49
CA ASP A 134 -4.22 3.50 -0.04
C ASP A 134 -2.78 3.30 0.46
N LEU A 135 -2.26 4.25 1.23
CA LEU A 135 -1.10 3.96 2.07
C LEU A 135 -1.56 2.82 2.98
N PRO A 136 -1.03 1.59 2.88
CA PRO A 136 -1.40 0.55 3.82
C PRO A 136 -1.13 1.09 5.23
N GLY A 137 -2.11 0.92 6.12
CA GLY A 137 -2.11 1.48 7.48
C GLY A 137 -0.88 1.15 8.33
N ASP A 138 0.00 0.28 7.84
CA ASP A 138 1.35 0.03 8.36
C ASP A 138 2.32 1.24 8.23
N PHE A 139 2.00 2.27 7.44
CA PHE A 139 2.91 3.39 7.21
C PHE A 139 2.61 4.65 8.05
N LEU A 140 1.49 4.69 8.79
CA LEU A 140 1.11 5.82 9.64
C LEU A 140 1.31 5.56 11.15
N THR A 141 1.83 4.40 11.54
CA THR A 141 2.13 4.09 12.94
C THR A 141 3.58 4.45 13.29
N PRO A 142 3.83 5.26 14.34
CA PRO A 142 5.14 5.27 14.95
C PRO A 142 5.36 3.88 15.56
N THR A 143 6.47 3.25 15.19
CA THR A 143 6.95 1.95 15.66
C THR A 143 6.61 1.67 17.13
N SER A 144 5.62 0.82 17.36
CA SER A 144 5.53 0.02 18.57
C SER A 144 5.98 -1.39 18.21
N GLY A 145 7.22 -1.72 18.57
CA GLY A 145 7.83 -3.00 18.29
C GLY A 145 7.03 -4.13 18.95
N PHE A 146 6.47 -5.02 18.14
CA PHE A 146 6.08 -6.34 18.62
C PHE A 146 7.34 -7.20 18.71
N VAL A 147 7.88 -7.30 19.92
CA VAL A 147 8.78 -8.39 20.31
C VAL A 147 7.95 -9.67 20.19
N ARG A 148 8.30 -10.53 19.22
CA ARG A 148 7.86 -11.93 19.26
C ARG A 148 8.57 -12.59 20.42
N ASP A 149 7.82 -12.89 21.48
CA ASP A 149 8.30 -13.75 22.55
C ASP A 149 8.55 -15.15 21.99
N ALA A 150 9.78 -15.62 22.15
CA ALA A 150 10.23 -16.95 21.79
C ALA A 150 10.15 -17.86 23.01
N SER A 151 8.93 -18.16 23.47
CA SER A 151 8.70 -19.25 24.42
C SER A 151 7.22 -19.67 24.54
N ASP A 152 6.80 -20.69 23.80
CA ASP A 152 6.23 -21.91 24.42
C ASP A 152 6.04 -23.06 23.38
N PRO A 153 6.35 -24.32 23.72
CA PRO A 153 6.36 -25.46 22.80
C PRO A 153 5.08 -26.29 22.92
N ALA A 154 4.43 -26.60 21.80
CA ALA A 154 3.44 -27.68 21.74
C ALA A 154 3.39 -28.27 20.32
N PHE A 155 4.44 -29.01 19.96
CA PHE A 155 4.39 -29.96 18.84
C PHE A 155 4.57 -31.38 19.39
N GLY A 156 3.56 -32.21 19.17
CA GLY A 156 3.48 -33.62 19.53
C GLY A 156 2.04 -33.93 19.91
N GLY A 157 1.27 -34.74 19.20
CA GLY A 157 1.52 -35.65 18.10
C GLY A 157 0.59 -36.84 18.35
N GLU A 158 -0.34 -37.15 17.45
CA GLU A 158 -1.03 -38.45 17.50
C GLU A 158 -1.62 -38.82 16.14
N ARG A 159 -1.19 -40.00 15.68
CA ARG A 159 -1.74 -40.76 14.56
C ARG A 159 -2.79 -41.73 15.11
N ALA A 160 -3.96 -41.78 14.50
CA ALA A 160 -4.86 -42.95 14.48
C ALA A 160 -5.71 -42.83 13.20
N ALA A 161 -5.44 -43.61 12.15
CA ALA A 161 -5.91 -44.98 11.92
C ALA A 161 -7.43 -45.06 11.71
N GLY A 162 -7.82 -45.37 10.46
CA GLY A 162 -9.20 -45.60 10.04
C GLY A 162 -9.27 -45.95 8.55
N GLU A 163 -8.97 -47.22 8.24
CA GLU A 163 -9.22 -47.88 6.95
C GLU A 163 -10.72 -47.90 6.61
N ASN A 164 -11.10 -47.71 5.33
CA ASN A 164 -11.74 -48.80 4.58
C ASN A 164 -11.74 -48.55 3.05
N SER A 165 -11.64 -49.68 2.36
CA SER A 165 -11.46 -49.93 0.93
C SER A 165 -12.71 -49.73 0.07
N GLY A 166 -12.55 -49.65 -1.27
CA GLY A 166 -13.56 -50.20 -2.18
C GLY A 166 -13.72 -49.57 -3.57
N LEU A 167 -12.92 -50.06 -4.52
CA LEU A 167 -13.11 -50.16 -5.99
C LEU A 167 -14.51 -49.91 -6.59
N ALA A 168 -14.57 -49.18 -7.72
CA ALA A 168 -15.32 -49.60 -8.93
C ALA A 168 -14.84 -48.85 -10.20
N LEU A 169 -14.42 -49.64 -11.21
CA LEU A 169 -14.21 -49.25 -12.61
C LEU A 169 -15.54 -49.02 -13.35
N MET A 170 -15.53 -48.09 -14.33
CA MET A 170 -16.01 -48.22 -15.73
C MET A 170 -16.06 -46.82 -16.36
N ASP A 171 -15.19 -46.49 -17.31
CA ASP A 171 -15.35 -46.71 -18.76
C ASP A 171 -16.38 -45.78 -19.44
N ARG A 172 -15.89 -44.77 -20.18
CA ARG A 172 -16.38 -44.44 -21.52
C ARG A 172 -15.46 -43.46 -22.26
N GLU A 173 -15.02 -43.92 -23.42
CA GLU A 173 -14.22 -43.24 -24.43
C GLU A 173 -14.96 -42.13 -25.20
N SER A 174 -14.12 -41.36 -25.91
CA SER A 174 -14.28 -40.85 -27.29
C SER A 174 -14.56 -39.36 -27.48
N GLY A 175 -13.59 -38.69 -28.12
CA GLY A 175 -13.76 -37.35 -28.71
C GLY A 175 -12.48 -36.61 -29.15
N GLU A 176 -11.55 -37.27 -29.86
CA GLU A 176 -10.62 -36.65 -30.82
C GLU A 176 -11.42 -35.84 -31.88
N LEU A 177 -11.01 -34.79 -32.61
CA LEU A 177 -9.76 -34.19 -33.09
C LEU A 177 -10.15 -32.81 -33.68
N ALA A 178 -9.24 -31.83 -33.73
CA ALA A 178 -8.90 -31.09 -34.97
C ALA A 178 -7.91 -29.94 -34.69
N MET A 179 -6.67 -30.18 -35.12
CA MET A 179 -5.66 -29.16 -35.39
C MET A 179 -6.03 -28.34 -36.63
N THR A 180 -5.78 -27.04 -36.61
CA THR A 180 -5.28 -26.31 -37.78
C THR A 180 -4.31 -25.22 -37.34
N ALA A 181 -3.07 -25.37 -37.77
CA ALA A 181 -2.00 -24.39 -37.67
C ALA A 181 -2.21 -23.25 -38.68
N ASN A 182 -1.77 -22.04 -38.33
CA ASN A 182 -1.00 -21.25 -39.30
C ASN A 182 0.01 -20.30 -38.60
N ARG A 183 1.22 -20.26 -39.16
CA ARG A 183 2.43 -19.54 -38.72
C ARG A 183 2.58 -18.27 -39.55
N GLN A 184 2.98 -17.14 -38.95
CA GLN A 184 4.06 -16.19 -39.38
C GLN A 184 3.89 -14.84 -38.65
N VAL A 185 4.82 -14.44 -37.77
CA VAL A 185 6.03 -13.59 -37.99
C VAL A 185 5.71 -12.12 -38.33
N GLY A 186 6.08 -11.21 -37.41
CA GLY A 186 6.15 -9.76 -37.63
C GLY A 186 5.92 -8.98 -36.34
N GLY A 187 6.88 -8.16 -35.93
CA GLY A 187 6.91 -7.44 -34.66
C GLY A 187 6.14 -6.12 -34.64
N ASP A 188 6.18 -5.50 -33.46
CA ASP A 188 5.70 -4.17 -33.08
C ASP A 188 4.19 -3.89 -33.25
N ASP A 189 3.45 -4.07 -32.16
CA ASP A 189 2.79 -2.98 -31.42
C ASP A 189 1.82 -3.58 -30.39
N TYR A 190 2.31 -3.75 -29.16
CA TYR A 190 1.46 -4.05 -28.00
C TYR A 190 0.77 -2.76 -27.56
N ALA A 191 -0.45 -2.54 -28.05
CA ALA A 191 -1.40 -1.57 -27.51
C ALA A 191 -2.54 -2.35 -26.82
N PRO A 192 -2.69 -2.30 -25.48
CA PRO A 192 -3.70 -3.10 -24.79
C PRO A 192 -5.15 -2.62 -25.00
N PHE A 193 -5.40 -1.59 -25.82
CA PHE A 193 -6.76 -1.19 -26.21
C PHE A 193 -6.82 -0.74 -27.68
N ASN A 194 -7.31 -1.61 -28.58
CA ASN A 194 -7.68 -1.21 -29.93
C ASN A 194 -8.90 -0.28 -29.88
N ALA A 195 -8.74 0.92 -30.42
CA ALA A 195 -9.74 1.99 -30.56
C ALA A 195 -10.85 1.69 -31.58
N GLY A 196 -11.36 0.46 -31.62
CA GLY A 196 -12.35 -0.01 -32.61
C GLY A 196 -13.59 -0.70 -32.04
N ALA A 197 -13.66 -0.98 -30.73
CA ALA A 197 -14.80 -1.67 -30.13
C ALA A 197 -15.78 -0.69 -29.44
N ARG A 198 -16.35 0.25 -30.21
CA ARG A 198 -17.54 1.00 -29.76
C ARG A 198 -18.78 0.13 -29.97
N GLY A 199 -18.97 -0.84 -29.07
CA GLY A 199 -20.32 -1.31 -28.73
C GLY A 199 -20.91 -0.30 -27.75
N SER A 200 -22.08 0.25 -28.06
CA SER A 200 -22.81 1.16 -27.16
C SER A 200 -23.05 0.46 -25.81
N ALA A 201 -22.33 0.87 -24.78
CA ALA A 201 -22.63 0.47 -23.41
C ALA A 201 -23.91 1.19 -22.97
N PRO A 202 -24.89 0.52 -22.33
CA PRO A 202 -25.98 1.19 -21.66
C PRO A 202 -25.39 2.07 -20.55
N SER A 203 -25.79 3.33 -20.52
CA SER A 203 -25.47 4.25 -19.45
C SER A 203 -26.12 3.76 -18.15
N GLU A 204 -25.38 3.03 -17.33
CA GLU A 204 -25.70 2.89 -15.92
C GLU A 204 -25.12 4.08 -15.18
N ASP A 205 -26.03 4.99 -14.78
CA ASP A 205 -25.80 5.98 -13.76
C ASP A 205 -25.18 5.31 -12.53
N LYS A 206 -23.88 5.52 -12.33
CA LYS A 206 -23.27 5.36 -11.00
C LYS A 206 -23.70 6.54 -10.15
N SER A 207 -24.93 6.49 -9.66
CA SER A 207 -25.36 7.31 -8.53
C SER A 207 -24.40 7.04 -7.38
N GLN A 208 -23.61 8.05 -7.00
CA GLN A 208 -22.90 8.09 -5.72
C GLN A 208 -23.94 7.75 -4.64
N GLN A 209 -23.84 6.55 -4.07
CA GLN A 209 -24.76 6.13 -3.04
C GLN A 209 -24.36 6.90 -1.77
N GLU A 210 -25.00 8.05 -1.55
CA GLU A 210 -24.79 8.89 -0.37
C GLU A 210 -24.94 8.01 0.87
N VAL A 211 -23.87 7.91 1.66
CA VAL A 211 -23.87 7.13 2.90
C VAL A 211 -24.95 7.72 3.80
N THR A 212 -25.98 6.93 4.08
CA THR A 212 -27.13 7.43 4.84
C THR A 212 -26.69 7.82 6.25
N THR A 213 -27.34 8.82 6.84
CA THR A 213 -27.07 9.26 8.23
C THR A 213 -27.12 8.09 9.21
N GLU A 214 -28.00 7.12 8.96
CA GLU A 214 -28.11 5.89 9.74
C GLU A 214 -26.85 5.02 9.68
N GLN A 215 -26.21 4.89 8.51
CA GLN A 215 -24.94 4.16 8.37
C GLN A 215 -23.79 4.87 9.07
N ILE A 216 -23.77 6.20 9.05
CA ILE A 216 -22.77 7.02 9.76
C ILE A 216 -22.93 6.82 11.28
N ILE A 217 -24.16 6.90 11.80
CA ILE A 217 -24.45 6.70 13.22
C ILE A 217 -24.08 5.28 13.65
N LYS A 218 -24.43 4.24 12.88
CA LYS A 218 -24.07 2.85 13.18
C LYS A 218 -22.54 2.65 13.24
N ARG A 219 -21.81 3.25 12.30
CA ARG A 219 -20.33 3.20 12.31
C ARG A 219 -19.75 3.95 13.52
N ALA A 220 -20.33 5.09 13.90
CA ALA A 220 -19.92 5.85 15.08
C ALA A 220 -20.16 5.06 16.38
N CYS A 221 -21.33 4.42 16.55
CA CYS A 221 -21.61 3.55 17.69
C CYS A 221 -20.59 2.41 17.81
N ALA A 222 -20.33 1.68 16.71
CA ALA A 222 -19.37 0.58 16.71
C ALA A 222 -17.91 1.03 16.96
N ALA A 223 -17.57 2.28 16.64
CA ALA A 223 -16.27 2.85 16.98
C ALA A 223 -16.19 3.18 18.48
N LEU A 224 -17.25 3.77 19.05
CA LEU A 224 -17.31 4.10 20.47
C LEU A 224 -17.29 2.87 21.37
N GLU A 225 -18.02 1.81 21.00
CA GLU A 225 -18.00 0.53 21.72
C GLU A 225 -16.61 -0.12 21.71
N ARG A 226 -15.88 -0.03 20.58
CA ARG A 226 -14.48 -0.50 20.51
C ARG A 226 -13.54 0.36 21.34
N CYS A 227 -13.73 1.68 21.35
CA CYS A 227 -12.97 2.56 22.21
C CYS A 227 -13.20 2.23 23.70
N ASP A 228 -14.45 2.03 24.12
CA ASP A 228 -14.79 1.62 25.49
C ASP A 228 -14.12 0.29 25.87
N ALA A 229 -14.22 -0.73 25.00
CA ALA A 229 -13.57 -2.02 25.22
C ALA A 229 -12.03 -1.93 25.33
N SER A 230 -11.42 -0.95 24.67
CA SER A 230 -9.97 -0.72 24.70
C SER A 230 -9.49 0.05 25.94
N LEU A 231 -10.38 0.81 26.59
CA LEU A 231 -10.09 1.57 27.82
C LEU A 231 -10.18 0.67 29.06
N THR A 232 -9.34 -0.35 29.09
CA THR A 232 -9.25 -1.27 30.23
C THR A 232 -8.73 -0.54 31.48
N PRO A 233 -9.00 -1.07 32.69
CA PRO A 233 -8.49 -0.48 33.94
C PRO A 233 -6.96 -0.29 33.95
N ALA A 234 -6.22 -1.21 33.34
CA ALA A 234 -4.76 -1.11 33.20
C ALA A 234 -4.34 0.10 32.33
N VAL A 235 -5.05 0.34 31.23
CA VAL A 235 -4.82 1.51 30.36
C VAL A 235 -5.15 2.82 31.07
N LEU A 236 -6.15 2.81 31.95
CA LEU A 236 -6.53 3.99 32.74
C LEU A 236 -5.52 4.29 33.85
N GLU A 237 -4.88 3.27 34.43
CA GLU A 237 -3.80 3.43 35.40
C GLU A 237 -2.54 4.00 34.75
N GLU A 238 -2.16 3.49 33.57
CA GLU A 238 -1.01 3.97 32.79
C GLU A 238 -1.26 5.32 32.11
N TYR A 239 -2.51 5.81 32.11
CA TYR A 239 -2.88 7.06 31.45
C TYR A 239 -2.09 8.26 31.98
N SER A 240 -1.79 8.30 33.28
CA SER A 240 -1.01 9.38 33.89
C SER A 240 0.45 9.40 33.46
N ASP A 241 0.97 8.27 32.99
CA ASP A 241 2.37 8.10 32.59
C ASP A 241 2.58 8.41 31.09
N LEU A 242 1.49 8.58 30.34
CA LEU A 242 1.52 9.03 28.95
C LEU A 242 2.05 10.46 28.81
N SER A 243 2.57 10.80 27.64
CA SER A 243 3.04 12.16 27.36
C SER A 243 1.91 13.19 27.49
N PHE A 244 2.24 14.36 28.03
CA PHE A 244 1.27 15.45 28.23
C PHE A 244 0.54 15.83 26.93
N SER A 245 1.24 15.83 25.80
CA SER A 245 0.67 16.11 24.48
C SER A 245 -0.38 15.08 24.06
N LEU A 246 -0.15 13.80 24.34
CA LEU A 246 -1.09 12.72 24.04
C LEU A 246 -2.32 12.77 24.96
N GLN A 247 -2.11 13.00 26.26
CA GLN A 247 -3.20 13.19 27.22
C GLN A 247 -4.08 14.39 26.85
N GLN A 248 -3.47 15.51 26.47
CA GLN A 248 -4.19 16.71 26.04
C GLN A 248 -5.00 16.45 24.75
N ARG A 249 -4.41 15.75 23.78
CA ARG A 249 -5.10 15.38 22.54
C ARG A 249 -6.30 14.48 22.80
N PHE A 250 -6.15 13.46 23.65
CA PHE A 250 -7.23 12.56 24.02
C PHE A 250 -8.38 13.30 24.74
N ARG A 251 -8.05 14.16 25.71
CA ARG A 251 -9.03 15.00 26.40
C ARG A 251 -9.77 15.94 25.45
N ASN A 252 -9.05 16.63 24.58
CA ASN A 252 -9.65 17.53 23.59
C ASN A 252 -10.61 16.77 22.65
N ALA A 253 -10.24 15.57 22.23
CA ALA A 253 -11.11 14.73 21.39
C ALA A 253 -12.41 14.34 22.13
N LEU A 254 -12.32 13.95 23.40
CA LEU A 254 -13.49 13.65 24.23
C LEU A 254 -14.38 14.88 24.46
N THR A 255 -13.79 16.04 24.79
CA THR A 255 -14.56 17.29 24.99
C THR A 255 -15.25 17.73 23.71
N ASN A 256 -14.59 17.62 22.56
CA ASN A 256 -15.19 17.95 21.27
C ASN A 256 -16.34 16.98 20.93
N LEU A 257 -16.16 15.68 21.18
CA LEU A 257 -17.22 14.69 21.00
C LEU A 257 -18.42 14.99 21.92
N GLN A 258 -18.17 15.23 23.20
CA GLN A 258 -19.20 15.57 24.18
C GLN A 258 -19.97 16.82 23.76
N SER A 259 -19.27 17.88 23.33
CA SER A 259 -19.91 19.12 22.88
C SER A 259 -20.84 18.90 21.67
N LYS A 260 -20.45 18.01 20.74
CA LYS A 260 -21.26 17.66 19.57
C LYS A 260 -22.48 16.84 19.98
N VAL A 261 -22.33 15.89 20.88
CA VAL A 261 -23.43 15.06 21.40
C VAL A 261 -24.42 15.90 22.22
N SER A 262 -23.94 16.85 23.03
CA SER A 262 -24.83 17.76 23.77
C SER A 262 -25.64 18.72 22.90
N ASN A 263 -25.29 18.88 21.62
CA ASN A 263 -26.09 19.64 20.65
C ASN A 263 -27.15 18.78 19.93
N LEU A 264 -27.19 17.47 20.18
CA LEU A 264 -28.18 16.53 19.63
C LEU A 264 -29.39 16.32 20.57
N ASP A 265 -29.30 16.75 21.83
CA ASP A 265 -30.39 16.76 22.82
C ASP A 265 -31.19 18.09 22.79
#